data_AF-A0A8I0H4V4-F1
#
_entry.id   AF-A0A8I0H4V4-F1
#
_cell.length_a   1.000
_cell.length_b   1.000
_cell.length_c   1.000
_cell.angle_alpha   90.00
_cell.angle_beta   90.00
_cell.angle_gamma   90.00
#
_symmetry.space_group_name_H-M   'P 1'
#
loop_
_entity.id
_entity.type
_entity.pdbx_description
1 polymer ?
#
loop_
_entity_poly.entity_id
_entity_poly.type
_entity_poly.pdbx_seq_one_letter_code
_entity_poly.pdbx_strand_id
1 'polypeptide(L)'
;TTLTLIYKVVGEGTAQMSRMVAGRELDLLTGLGNGFDVHNAAQRPLLVGGGVGVPPLYNLAKVLLAAGKRVGVVLGFNTADEVFYADEFRAL
;
A
#
# COMPACT_ATOMS: atom_id res chain seq x y z
N THR A 1 9.04 7.07 14.24
CA THR A 1 7.97 6.70 13.29
C THR A 1 8.61 6.23 12.01
N THR A 2 8.14 5.12 11.43
CA THR A 2 8.73 4.53 10.21
C THR A 2 7.69 4.58 9.09
N LEU A 3 8.10 5.00 7.89
CA LEU A 3 7.30 4.96 6.67
C LEU A 3 7.86 3.88 5.75
N THR A 4 6.99 3.04 5.19
CA THR A 4 7.35 2.11 4.11
C THR A 4 6.74 2.61 2.80
N LEU A 5 7.58 2.85 1.79
CA LEU A 5 7.17 3.27 0.46
C LEU A 5 7.47 2.15 -0.53
N ILE A 6 6.44 1.72 -1.26
CA ILE A 6 6.57 0.76 -2.36
C ILE A 6 6.30 1.50 -3.67
N TYR A 7 7.19 1.34 -4.64
CA TYR A 7 7.09 2.00 -5.93
C TYR A 7 7.57 1.07 -7.04
N LYS A 8 7.10 1.31 -8.27
CA LYS A 8 7.59 0.64 -9.48
C LYS A 8 8.66 1.51 -10.14
N VAL A 9 9.73 0.89 -10.61
CA VAL A 9 10.72 1.58 -11.43
C VAL A 9 10.11 1.83 -12.82
N VAL A 10 9.84 3.09 -13.13
CA VAL A 10 9.20 3.52 -14.40
C VAL A 10 9.99 4.59 -15.14
N GLY A 11 11.03 5.15 -14.52
CA GLY A 11 11.88 6.17 -15.12
C GLY A 11 13.15 6.41 -14.32
N GLU A 12 13.95 7.38 -14.77
CA GLU A 12 15.28 7.63 -14.24
C GLU A 12 15.29 7.89 -12.72
N GLY A 13 14.40 8.75 -12.23
CA GLY A 13 14.31 9.06 -10.80
C GLY A 13 14.05 7.82 -9.93
N THR A 14 13.04 7.01 -10.29
CA THR A 14 12.76 5.75 -9.58
C THR A 14 13.90 4.73 -9.72
N ALA A 15 14.64 4.74 -10.83
CA ALA A 15 15.81 3.87 -11.00
C ALA A 15 16.99 4.32 -10.13
N GLN A 16 17.15 5.61 -9.89
CA GLN A 16 18.14 6.11 -8.92
C GLN A 16 17.75 5.71 -7.50
N MET A 17 16.47 5.85 -7.13
CA MET A 17 15.95 5.41 -5.83
C MET A 17 16.16 3.92 -5.59
N SER A 18 16.04 3.06 -6.61
CA SER A 18 16.16 1.60 -6.44
C SER A 18 17.57 1.11 -6.13
N ARG A 19 18.57 1.98 -6.32
CA ARG A 19 19.97 1.72 -6.00
C ARG A 19 20.42 2.31 -4.66
N MET A 20 19.51 3.00 -3.94
CA MET A 20 19.81 3.53 -2.62
C MET A 20 19.97 2.40 -1.59
N VAL A 21 20.86 2.60 -0.64
CA VAL A 21 21.16 1.65 0.44
C VAL A 21 20.80 2.25 1.79
N ALA A 22 20.66 1.40 2.81
CA ALA A 22 20.40 1.83 4.18
C ALA A 22 21.43 2.87 4.65
N GLY A 23 20.97 3.87 5.41
CA GLY A 23 21.80 4.99 5.89
C GLY A 23 21.92 6.16 4.91
N ARG A 24 21.37 6.07 3.70
CA ARG A 24 21.19 7.24 2.82
C ARG A 24 20.06 8.13 3.33
N GLU A 25 20.27 9.43 3.24
CA GLU A 25 19.26 10.43 3.54
C GLU A 25 18.42 10.76 2.28
N LEU A 26 17.15 11.07 2.51
CA LEU A 26 16.16 11.43 1.49
C LEU A 26 15.37 12.62 2.02
N ASP A 27 15.25 13.68 1.21
CA ASP A 27 14.33 14.77 1.50
C ASP A 27 12.90 14.29 1.27
N LEU A 28 12.07 14.37 2.30
CA LEU A 28 10.70 13.87 2.28
C LEU A 28 9.72 15.00 2.59
N LEU A 29 8.88 15.33 1.61
CA LEU A 29 7.63 16.05 1.85
C LEU A 29 6.52 15.02 2.07
N THR A 30 6.00 14.94 3.29
CA THR A 30 5.03 13.89 3.69
C THR A 30 3.74 14.49 4.23
N GLY A 31 2.74 13.65 4.49
CA GLY A 31 1.44 14.09 5.01
C GLY A 31 0.58 14.83 3.98
N LEU A 32 0.80 14.56 2.69
CA LEU A 32 0.08 15.18 1.59
C LEU A 32 -1.22 14.42 1.26
N GLY A 33 -2.22 15.17 0.82
CA GLY A 33 -3.51 14.65 0.37
C GLY A 33 -4.49 14.35 1.51
N ASN A 34 -5.72 13.99 1.15
CA ASN A 34 -6.73 13.48 2.08
C ASN A 34 -6.81 11.97 1.92
N GLY A 35 -6.58 11.24 3.01
CA GLY A 35 -6.65 9.78 3.01
C GLY A 35 -8.07 9.23 2.85
N PHE A 36 -8.19 7.91 3.00
CA PHE A 36 -9.50 7.25 3.00
C PHE A 36 -10.30 7.60 4.26
N ASP A 37 -11.60 7.82 4.10
CA ASP A 37 -12.52 7.90 5.23
C ASP A 37 -12.73 6.51 5.84
N VAL A 38 -12.19 6.29 7.04
CA VAL A 38 -12.30 5.03 7.79
C VAL A 38 -13.47 5.01 8.78
N HIS A 39 -14.15 6.15 8.98
CA HIS A 39 -15.27 6.31 9.91
C HIS A 39 -16.64 6.21 9.23
N ASN A 40 -16.67 5.77 7.97
CA ASN A 40 -17.89 5.56 7.23
C ASN A 40 -18.75 4.39 7.78
N ALA A 41 -20.01 4.35 7.35
CA ALA A 41 -21.01 3.36 7.78
C ALA A 41 -20.80 1.94 7.19
N ALA A 42 -19.80 1.72 6.33
CA ALA A 42 -19.58 0.42 5.71
C ALA A 42 -19.12 -0.61 6.75
N GLN A 43 -19.90 -1.68 6.89
CA GLN A 43 -19.59 -2.78 7.80
C GLN A 43 -18.67 -3.83 7.18
N ARG A 44 -18.78 -4.00 5.85
CA ARG A 44 -18.01 -4.98 5.07
C ARG A 44 -17.39 -4.36 3.81
N PRO A 45 -16.39 -3.47 3.96
CA PRO A 45 -15.78 -2.81 2.82
C PRO A 45 -15.04 -3.81 1.92
N LEU A 46 -15.12 -3.59 0.60
CA LEU A 46 -14.32 -4.29 -0.40
C LEU A 46 -13.23 -3.36 -0.91
N LEU A 47 -11.97 -3.75 -0.72
CA LEU A 47 -10.81 -3.03 -1.23
C LEU A 47 -10.36 -3.69 -2.54
N VAL A 48 -10.19 -2.90 -3.59
CA VAL A 48 -9.76 -3.40 -4.91
C VAL A 48 -8.51 -2.63 -5.32
N GLY A 49 -7.38 -3.32 -5.43
CA GLY A 49 -6.09 -2.73 -5.75
C GLY A 49 -5.43 -3.39 -6.95
N GLY A 50 -4.83 -2.58 -7.83
CA GLY A 50 -4.08 -3.05 -8.99
C GLY A 50 -2.61 -2.62 -8.94
N GLY A 51 -1.66 -3.54 -9.05
CA GLY A 51 -0.23 -3.23 -9.07
C GLY A 51 0.22 -2.30 -7.94
N VAL A 52 0.78 -1.13 -8.28
CA VAL A 52 1.23 -0.12 -7.29
C VAL A 52 0.09 0.55 -6.49
N GLY A 53 -1.18 0.26 -6.83
CA GLY A 53 -2.34 0.64 -6.02
C GLY A 53 -2.58 -0.29 -4.81
N VAL A 54 -1.89 -1.42 -4.73
CA VAL A 54 -2.03 -2.39 -3.63
C VAL A 54 -1.45 -1.90 -2.28
N PRO A 55 -0.23 -1.31 -2.21
CA PRO A 55 0.37 -0.90 -0.94
C PRO A 55 -0.48 0.05 -0.07
N PRO A 56 -1.12 1.12 -0.59
CA PRO A 56 -1.96 1.98 0.24
C PRO A 56 -3.14 1.24 0.87
N LEU A 57 -3.69 0.24 0.16
CA LEU A 57 -4.82 -0.56 0.65
C LEU A 57 -4.42 -1.49 1.78
N TYR A 58 -3.15 -1.87 1.90
CA TYR A 58 -2.69 -2.72 3.00
C TYR A 58 -2.80 -2.00 4.34
N ASN A 59 -2.33 -0.74 4.38
CA ASN A 59 -2.48 0.06 5.58
C ASN A 59 -3.95 0.37 5.87
N LEU A 60 -4.76 0.66 4.83
CA LEU A 60 -6.20 0.84 4.99
C LEU A 60 -6.88 -0.40 5.59
N ALA A 61 -6.57 -1.60 5.09
CA ALA A 61 -7.11 -2.86 5.59
C ALA A 61 -6.80 -3.03 7.08
N LYS A 62 -5.54 -2.82 7.49
CA LYS A 62 -5.14 -2.87 8.90
C LYS A 62 -5.95 -1.92 9.78
N VAL A 63 -6.13 -0.67 9.34
CA VAL A 63 -6.91 0.33 10.09
C VAL A 63 -8.38 -0.07 10.20
N LEU A 64 -8.99 -0.53 9.11
CA LEU A 64 -10.40 -0.96 9.10
C LEU A 64 -10.62 -2.23 9.95
N LEU A 65 -9.70 -3.19 9.92
CA LEU A 65 -9.72 -4.39 10.76
C LEU A 65 -9.59 -4.02 12.23
N ALA A 66 -8.66 -3.11 12.58
CA ALA A 66 -8.51 -2.60 13.94
C ALA A 66 -9.77 -1.86 14.44
N ALA A 67 -10.54 -1.26 13.52
CA ALA A 67 -11.86 -0.67 13.80
C ALA A 67 -13.01 -1.70 13.87
N GLY A 68 -12.71 -3.01 13.79
CA GLY A 68 -13.69 -4.09 13.91
C GLY A 68 -14.50 -4.39 12.65
N LYS A 69 -14.13 -3.82 11.48
CA LYS A 69 -14.83 -4.06 10.22
C LYS A 69 -14.38 -5.38 9.59
N ARG A 70 -15.25 -6.01 8.79
CA ARG A 70 -14.90 -7.23 8.02
C ARG A 70 -14.48 -6.86 6.61
N VAL A 71 -13.17 -6.85 6.34
CA VAL A 71 -12.62 -6.36 5.07
C VAL A 71 -12.51 -7.49 4.04
N GLY A 72 -13.01 -7.26 2.82
CA GLY A 72 -12.69 -8.08 1.65
C GLY A 72 -11.61 -7.39 0.81
N VAL A 73 -10.70 -8.15 0.21
CA VAL A 73 -9.62 -7.60 -0.63
C VAL A 73 -9.54 -8.35 -1.96
N VAL A 74 -9.46 -7.60 -3.06
CA VAL A 74 -9.16 -8.11 -4.40
C VAL A 74 -7.88 -7.45 -4.89
N LEU A 75 -6.92 -8.28 -5.28
CA LEU A 75 -5.64 -7.84 -5.83
C LEU A 75 -5.57 -8.19 -7.32
N GLY A 76 -5.30 -7.19 -8.14
CA GLY A 76 -5.10 -7.33 -9.58
C GLY A 76 -3.65 -7.06 -9.97
N PHE A 77 -3.08 -7.92 -10.81
CA PHE A 77 -1.73 -7.76 -11.36
C PHE A 77 -1.74 -8.14 -12.84
N ASN A 78 -0.77 -7.62 -13.60
CA ASN A 78 -0.71 -7.89 -15.04
C ASN A 78 -0.22 -9.32 -15.32
N THR A 79 0.70 -9.83 -14.51
CA THR A 79 1.21 -11.20 -14.57
C THR A 79 1.30 -11.81 -13.17
N ALA A 80 1.43 -13.13 -13.09
CA ALA A 80 1.59 -13.83 -11.81
C ALA A 80 2.88 -13.45 -11.07
N ASP A 81 3.96 -13.17 -11.81
CA ASP A 81 5.26 -12.79 -11.22
C ASP A 81 5.27 -11.36 -10.65
N GLU A 82 4.29 -10.53 -11.01
CA GLU A 82 4.10 -9.20 -10.44
C GLU A 82 3.30 -9.23 -9.12
N VAL A 83 2.80 -10.40 -8.69
CA VAL A 83 2.02 -10.53 -7.46
C VAL A 83 2.91 -10.30 -6.25
N PHE A 84 2.55 -9.33 -5.42
CA PHE A 84 3.17 -9.07 -4.12
C PHE A 84 2.11 -8.78 -3.07
N TYR A 85 2.49 -8.84 -1.78
CA TYR A 85 1.60 -8.59 -0.63
C TYR A 85 0.44 -9.60 -0.46
N ALA A 86 0.29 -10.59 -1.33
CA ALA A 86 -0.82 -11.53 -1.27
C ALA A 86 -0.83 -12.33 0.04
N ASP A 87 0.34 -12.78 0.51
CA ASP A 87 0.44 -13.52 1.78
C ASP A 87 0.32 -12.60 2.99
N GLU A 88 0.86 -11.39 2.89
CA GLU A 88 0.71 -10.35 3.89
C GLU A 88 -0.77 -9.99 4.11
N PHE A 89 -1.56 -9.83 3.04
CA PHE A 89 -3.00 -9.63 3.15
C PHE A 89 -3.75 -10.85 3.70
N ARG A 90 -3.30 -12.08 3.38
CA ARG A 90 -3.90 -13.30 3.95
C ARG A 90 -3.63 -13.44 5.45
N ALA A 91 -2.54 -12.84 5.94
CA ALA A 91 -2.15 -12.89 7.34
C ALA A 91 -2.78 -11.80 8.22
N LEU A 92 -3.53 -10.85 7.63
CA LEU A 92 -4.30 -9.83 8.36
C LEU A 92 -5.63 -10.39 8.91
#